data_AF-A0A519XV31-F1
#
_entry.id   AF-A0A519XV31-F1
#
_cell.length_a   1.000
_cell.length_b   1.000
_cell.length_c   1.000
_cell.angle_alpha   90.00
_cell.angle_beta   90.00
_cell.angle_gamma   90.00
#
_symmetry.space_group_name_H-M   'P 1'
#
loop_
_entity.id
_entity.type
_entity.pdbx_description
1 polymer ?
#
loop_
_entity_poly.entity_id
_entity_poly.type
_entity_poly.pdbx_seq_one_letter_code
_entity_poly.pdbx_strand_id
1 'polypeptide(L)'
;AELRGSLLVLQNQAKHHDLAGLHSTGHKLYGTAASEGLVALSGLARRLKRLRDEEQALLETLITQTKAEVPCCWTCYRKSM
;
A
#
# COMPACT_ATOMS: atom_id res chain seq x y z
N ALA A 1 5.40 -0.97 12.37
CA ALA A 1 6.45 -0.12 11.76
C ALA A 1 6.58 -0.36 10.25
N GLU A 2 6.43 -1.61 9.79
CA GLU A 2 6.63 -1.98 8.38
C GLU A 2 5.67 -1.33 7.38
N LEU A 3 4.38 -1.18 7.70
CA LEU A 3 3.40 -0.59 6.76
C LEU A 3 3.73 0.87 6.38
N ARG A 4 4.15 1.70 7.34
CA ARG A 4 4.53 3.10 7.07
C ARG A 4 5.78 3.20 6.21
N GLY A 5 6.77 2.34 6.45
CA GLY A 5 7.98 2.26 5.64
C GLY A 5 7.66 1.89 4.20
N SER A 6 6.86 0.83 4.01
CA SER A 6 6.39 0.42 2.69
C SER A 6 5.63 1.53 1.96
N LEU A 7 4.83 2.32 2.70
CA LEU A 7 4.03 3.41 2.12
C LEU A 7 4.87 4.64 1.72
N LEU A 8 5.99 4.88 2.40
CA LEU A 8 7.00 5.87 2.01
C LEU A 8 7.73 5.44 0.73
N VAL A 9 8.14 4.18 0.66
CA VAL A 9 8.77 3.59 -0.53
C VAL A 9 7.82 3.65 -1.73
N LEU A 10 6.54 3.33 -1.53
CA LEU A 10 5.51 3.37 -2.57
C LEU A 10 5.33 4.78 -3.16
N GLN A 11 5.33 5.81 -2.32
CA GLN A 11 5.28 7.21 -2.77
C GLN A 11 6.52 7.60 -3.56
N ASN A 12 7.69 7.16 -3.12
CA ASN A 12 8.93 7.47 -3.83
C ASN A 12 8.95 6.80 -5.22
N GLN A 13 8.61 5.51 -5.27
CA GLN A 13 8.52 4.77 -6.53
C GLN A 13 7.49 5.36 -7.49
N ALA A 14 6.36 5.85 -6.97
CA ALA A 14 5.36 6.54 -7.77
C ALA A 14 5.87 7.84 -8.39
N LYS A 15 6.62 8.65 -7.63
CA LYS A 15 7.27 9.88 -8.16
C LYS A 15 8.28 9.58 -9.27
N HIS A 16 8.93 8.42 -9.21
CA HIS A 16 9.93 7.98 -10.18
C HIS A 16 9.36 7.08 -11.28
N HIS A 17 8.04 6.85 -11.31
CA HIS A 17 7.36 5.98 -12.27
C HIS A 17 7.94 4.55 -12.28
N ASP A 18 8.48 4.09 -11.15
CA ASP A 18 9.10 2.78 -10.98
C ASP A 18 8.03 1.71 -10.76
N LEU A 19 7.46 1.21 -11.87
CA LEU A 19 6.41 0.19 -11.85
C LEU A 19 6.87 -1.14 -11.24
N ALA A 20 8.10 -1.56 -11.53
CA ALA A 20 8.67 -2.78 -10.95
C ALA A 20 8.79 -2.65 -9.42
N GLY A 21 9.23 -1.49 -8.95
CA GLY A 21 9.24 -1.13 -7.54
C GLY A 21 7.85 -1.14 -6.92
N LEU A 22 6.87 -0.52 -7.57
CA LEU A 22 5.47 -0.49 -7.11
C LEU A 22 4.87 -1.88 -6.99
N HIS A 23 5.15 -2.79 -7.92
CA HIS A 23 4.68 -4.17 -7.88
C HIS A 23 5.29 -4.94 -6.71
N SER A 24 6.60 -4.78 -6.51
CA SER A 24 7.33 -5.42 -5.40
C SER A 24 6.84 -4.91 -4.05
N THR A 25 6.74 -3.59 -3.89
CA THR A 25 6.25 -2.97 -2.65
C THR A 25 4.78 -3.30 -2.42
N GLY A 26 3.93 -3.28 -3.45
CA GLY A 26 2.54 -3.69 -3.39
C GLY A 26 2.37 -5.15 -2.96
N HIS A 27 3.24 -6.05 -3.42
CA HIS A 27 3.25 -7.45 -2.98
C HIS A 27 3.59 -7.61 -1.49
N LYS A 28 4.63 -6.90 -1.01
CA LYS A 28 4.99 -6.88 0.42
C LYS A 28 3.86 -6.31 1.27
N LEU A 29 3.32 -5.16 0.87
CA LEU A 29 2.22 -4.49 1.56
C LEU A 29 0.98 -5.38 1.63
N TYR A 30 0.68 -6.12 0.56
CA TYR A 30 -0.40 -7.10 0.53
C TYR A 30 -0.16 -8.23 1.52
N GLY A 31 1.04 -8.79 1.57
CA GLY A 31 1.40 -9.86 2.51
C GLY A 31 1.18 -9.41 3.95
N THR A 32 1.74 -8.26 4.34
CA THR A 32 1.56 -7.71 5.69
C THR A 32 0.09 -7.39 5.98
N ALA A 33 -0.61 -6.71 5.06
CA ALA A 33 -2.01 -6.34 5.28
C ALA A 33 -2.93 -7.56 5.39
N ALA A 34 -2.70 -8.61 4.60
CA ALA A 34 -3.46 -9.85 4.66
C ALA A 34 -3.20 -10.61 5.96
N SER A 35 -1.94 -10.72 6.40
CA SER A 35 -1.58 -11.37 7.66
C SER A 35 -2.16 -10.67 8.89
N GLU A 36 -2.31 -9.36 8.84
CA GLU A 36 -2.85 -8.53 9.93
C GLU A 36 -4.39 -8.35 9.84
N GLY A 37 -5.07 -9.01 8.90
CA GLY A 37 -6.52 -8.91 8.74
C GLY A 37 -7.04 -7.57 8.22
N LEU A 38 -6.17 -6.72 7.64
CA LEU A 38 -6.51 -5.41 7.13
C LEU A 38 -7.11 -5.53 5.71
N VAL A 39 -8.38 -5.93 5.64
CA VAL A 39 -9.08 -6.25 4.38
C VAL A 39 -8.99 -5.11 3.36
N ALA A 40 -9.34 -3.88 3.75
CA ALA A 40 -9.30 -2.71 2.86
C ALA A 40 -7.89 -2.43 2.33
N LEU A 41 -6.90 -2.42 3.21
CA LEU A 41 -5.49 -2.20 2.84
C LEU A 41 -4.96 -3.31 1.93
N SER A 42 -5.33 -4.57 2.18
CA SER A 42 -4.95 -5.70 1.33
C SER A 42 -5.56 -5.58 -0.08
N GLY A 43 -6.80 -5.08 -0.19
CA GLY A 43 -7.45 -4.81 -1.47
C GLY A 43 -6.72 -3.75 -2.29
N LEU A 44 -6.33 -2.65 -1.64
CA LEU A 44 -5.55 -1.57 -2.25
C LEU A 44 -4.16 -2.03 -2.67
N ALA A 45 -3.45 -2.76 -1.80
CA ALA A 45 -2.13 -3.32 -2.08
C ALA A 45 -2.15 -4.30 -3.27
N ARG A 46 -3.20 -5.12 -3.37
CA ARG A 46 -3.40 -6.03 -4.50
C ARG A 46 -3.61 -5.28 -5.82
N ARG A 47 -4.28 -4.12 -5.76
CA ARG A 47 -4.51 -3.27 -6.93
C ARG A 47 -3.22 -2.58 -7.39
N LEU A 48 -2.41 -2.11 -6.44
CA LEU A 48 -1.06 -1.59 -6.71
C LEU A 48 -0.14 -2.64 -7.34
N LYS A 49 -0.18 -3.89 -6.86
CA LYS A 49 0.57 -5.00 -7.46
C LYS A 49 0.20 -5.27 -8.93
N ARG A 50 -1.03 -4.94 -9.34
CA ARG A 50 -1.56 -5.23 -10.68
C ARG A 50 -1.63 -3.98 -11.58
N LEU A 51 -1.04 -2.87 -11.13
CA LEU A 51 -1.09 -1.62 -11.86
C LEU A 51 -0.37 -1.77 -13.20
N ARG A 52 -1.08 -1.47 -14.30
CA ARG A 52 -0.51 -1.41 -15.65
C ARG A 52 -0.05 0.01 -15.96
N ASP A 53 0.84 0.17 -16.94
CA ASP A 53 1.28 1.48 -17.45
C ASP A 53 0.11 2.40 -17.81
N GLU A 54 -0.94 1.86 -18.43
CA GLU A 54 -2.15 2.62 -18.81
C GLU A 54 -2.98 3.12 -17.60
N GLU A 55 -2.76 2.54 -16.41
CA GLU A 55 -3.48 2.88 -15.17
C GLU A 55 -2.65 3.79 -14.26
N GLN A 56 -1.53 4.32 -14.75
CA GLN A 56 -0.64 5.19 -13.98
C GLN A 56 -1.32 6.47 -13.49
N ALA A 57 -2.34 6.97 -14.22
CA ALA A 57 -3.19 8.07 -13.77
C ALA A 57 -4.00 7.75 -12.49
N LEU A 58 -4.23 6.46 -12.20
CA LEU A 58 -4.93 6.01 -10.99
C LEU A 58 -3.98 5.82 -9.80
N LEU A 59 -2.66 5.88 -10.03
CA LEU A 59 -1.65 5.60 -9.02
C LEU A 59 -1.73 6.57 -7.83
N GLU A 60 -1.87 7.87 -8.08
CA GLU A 60 -1.99 8.87 -7.01
C GLU A 60 -3.23 8.65 -6.16
N THR A 61 -4.35 8.30 -6.79
CA THR A 61 -5.61 7.96 -6.10
C THR A 61 -5.41 6.73 -5.22
N LEU A 62 -4.79 5.68 -5.75
CA LEU A 62 -4.53 4.45 -5.00
C LEU A 62 -3.59 4.69 -3.81
N ILE A 63 -2.57 5.51 -3.97
CA ILE A 63 -1.64 5.88 -2.90
C ILE A 63 -2.36 6.69 -1.82
N THR A 64 -3.22 7.62 -2.22
CA THR A 64 -4.02 8.42 -1.29
C THR A 64 -4.99 7.55 -0.49
N GLN A 65 -5.68 6.61 -1.14
CA GLN A 65 -6.53 5.63 -0.46
C GLN A 65 -5.71 4.74 0.48
N THR A 66 -4.54 4.27 0.04
CA THR A 66 -3.66 3.44 0.86
C THR A 66 -3.19 4.19 2.11
N LYS A 67 -2.91 5.50 2.01
CA LYS A 67 -2.57 6.36 3.15
C LYS A 67 -3.70 6.45 4.17
N ALA A 68 -4.93 6.61 3.71
CA ALA A 68 -6.10 6.73 4.58
C ALA A 68 -6.35 5.43 5.37
N GLU A 69 -6.10 4.29 4.75
CA GLU A 69 -6.28 2.97 5.36
C GLU A 69 -5.14 2.54 6.29
N VAL A 70 -3.96 3.18 6.22
CA VAL A 70 -2.89 2.90 7.19
C VAL A 70 -3.18 3.70 8.46
N PRO A 71 -3.56 3.04 9.58
CA PRO A 71 -3.94 3.76 10.78
C PRO A 71 -2.79 4.64 11.30
N CYS A 72 -3.15 5.87 11.65
CA CYS A 72 -2.24 6.85 12.27
C CYS A 72 -1.70 6.38 13.62
N CYS A 73 -2.20 5.26 14.15
CA CYS A 73 -1.66 4.59 15.33
C CYS A 73 -1.83 3.06 15.19
N TRP A 74 -0.85 2.39 14.56
CA TRP A 74 -0.85 0.93 14.42
C TRP A 74 -0.89 0.20 15.77
N THR A 75 -0.42 0.85 16.83
CA THR A 75 -0.47 0.37 18.22
C THR A 75 -1.86 0.41 18.85
N CYS A 76 -2.78 1.26 18.38
CA CYS A 76 -4.17 1.25 18.85
C CYS A 76 -5.02 0.16 18.19
N TYR A 77 -4.77 -0.14 16.91
CA TYR A 77 -5.55 -1.12 16.16
C TYR A 77 -5.39 -2.56 16.71
N ARG A 78 -4.20 -2.89 17.23
CA ARG A 78 -3.90 -4.20 17.81
C ARG A 78 -4.49 -4.45 19.21
N LYS A 79 -5.09 -3.43 19.84
CA LYS A 79 -5.68 -3.51 21.19
C LYS A 79 -7.21 -3.69 21.19
N SER A 80 -7.85 -3.64 20.02
CA SER A 80 -9.30 -3.73 19.86
C SER A 80 -9.78 -5.07 19.26
N MET A 81 -8.90 -6.06 19.16
CA MET A 81 -9.20 -7.48 18.91
C MET A 81 -8.65 -8.31 20.07
#